data_AF-A0A2G1X8L8-F1
#
_entry.id   AF-A0A2G1X8L8-F1
#
_cell.length_a   1.000
_cell.length_b   1.000
_cell.length_c   1.000
_cell.angle_alpha   90.00
_cell.angle_beta   90.00
_cell.angle_gamma   90.00
#
_symmetry.space_group_name_H-M   'P 1'
#
loop_
_entity.id
_entity.type
_entity.pdbx_description
1 polymer ?
#
loop_
_entity_poly.entity_id
_entity_poly.type
_entity_poly.pdbx_seq_one_letter_code
_entity_poly.pdbx_strand_id
1 'polypeptide(L)'
;APGTVGLAAVDVSTGECLVTSGDADAVAGELDRIAPAELIAGPDAPDFEPSDAERGWTAHDYDAGAFDRRTATERLEPYLPAPDRRFDSDAELRAAGAVLAYAEYTQGDDGPLAYVTRIRRYDPRDRLRLDAAAQRSLELFENRGLGASDTLFDALDETNCALGRRCLERWLRRPLVDADAIRSRHDAVGELADRSLAREGVANALATAYDLERLVSRVSRGRADARDLRSLHRTLAVVPELKATLAGAEGEERATTDDPALPRTEHLRDLGDRLDELTEVRELIDRAIATDPPQEITEGGVIREGFDDDLDDLRATEREGREWVADLEASERERTGIDSLSVGHNQVHGYYIEVTDANRDRVPDDYRRRQTLKDRERYVTPELKEREEEIVGAAERADALEYELFVDVRERVAAETERIQDLADALAELDALTSLAAVA
;
A
#
# COMPACT_ATOMS: atom_id res chain seq x y z
N ALA A 1 -22.55 -35.68 -17.08
CA ALA A 1 -22.94 -35.01 -15.82
C ALA A 1 -23.08 -33.53 -16.14
N PRO A 2 -23.99 -32.75 -15.53
CA PRO A 2 -23.83 -31.31 -15.58
C PRO A 2 -22.39 -31.00 -15.13
N GLY A 3 -21.63 -30.30 -15.97
CA GLY A 3 -20.21 -30.09 -15.74
C GLY A 3 -20.01 -29.29 -14.46
N THR A 4 -19.01 -29.67 -13.66
CA THR A 4 -18.56 -28.84 -12.55
C THR A 4 -17.96 -27.55 -13.12
N VAL A 5 -18.46 -26.41 -12.67
CA VAL A 5 -17.95 -25.08 -13.03
C VAL A 5 -17.07 -24.59 -11.89
N GLY A 6 -15.87 -24.13 -12.21
CA GLY A 6 -14.95 -23.50 -11.27
C GLY A 6 -15.11 -21.98 -11.29
N LEU A 7 -15.02 -21.36 -10.12
CA LEU A 7 -15.06 -19.91 -9.95
C LEU A 7 -13.84 -19.49 -9.12
N ALA A 8 -13.10 -18.51 -9.61
CA ALA A 8 -12.06 -17.85 -8.85
C ALA A 8 -12.27 -16.34 -8.93
N ALA A 9 -12.07 -15.64 -7.82
CA ALA A 9 -12.17 -14.19 -7.73
C ALA A 9 -10.94 -13.65 -7.01
N VAL A 10 -10.34 -12.61 -7.56
CA VAL A 10 -9.19 -11.92 -6.96
C VAL A 10 -9.54 -10.46 -6.73
N ASP A 11 -9.29 -9.98 -5.53
CA ASP A 11 -9.30 -8.56 -5.24
C ASP A 11 -7.87 -8.03 -5.38
N VAL A 12 -7.63 -7.28 -6.47
CA VAL A 12 -6.31 -6.72 -6.79
C VAL A 12 -5.83 -5.66 -5.81
N SER A 13 -6.71 -5.13 -4.95
CA SER A 13 -6.36 -4.13 -3.94
C SER A 13 -5.90 -4.75 -2.62
N THR A 14 -6.42 -5.95 -2.28
CA THR A 14 -6.14 -6.62 -1.00
C THR A 14 -5.23 -7.84 -1.15
N GLY A 15 -5.22 -8.45 -2.34
CA GLY A 15 -4.54 -9.71 -2.60
C GLY A 15 -5.34 -10.95 -2.18
N GLU A 16 -6.60 -10.78 -1.74
CA GLU A 16 -7.47 -11.92 -1.46
C GLU A 16 -7.81 -12.64 -2.77
N CYS A 17 -7.60 -13.96 -2.81
CA CYS A 17 -8.00 -14.80 -3.93
C CYS A 17 -8.82 -15.98 -3.43
N LEU A 18 -10.08 -16.04 -3.85
CA LEU A 18 -11.05 -17.04 -3.40
C LEU A 18 -11.39 -17.98 -4.55
N VAL A 19 -11.38 -19.28 -4.27
CA VAL A 19 -11.64 -20.32 -5.26
C VAL A 19 -12.73 -21.25 -4.77
N THR A 20 -13.67 -21.59 -5.65
CA THR A 20 -14.73 -22.54 -5.36
C THR A 20 -15.20 -23.24 -6.64
N SER A 21 -16.06 -24.25 -6.50
CA SER A 21 -16.72 -24.90 -7.63
C SER A 21 -18.10 -25.41 -7.29
N GLY A 22 -18.92 -25.62 -8.31
CA GLY A 22 -20.29 -26.11 -8.16
C GLY A 22 -20.93 -26.45 -9.50
N ASP A 23 -22.26 -26.66 -9.48
CA ASP A 23 -23.06 -26.60 -10.70
C ASP A 23 -23.25 -25.13 -11.14
N ALA A 24 -23.86 -24.93 -12.31
CA ALA A 24 -24.08 -23.60 -12.87
C ALA A 24 -24.90 -22.70 -11.93
N ASP A 25 -25.94 -23.23 -11.30
CA ASP A 25 -26.79 -22.46 -10.38
C ASP A 25 -26.02 -22.02 -9.12
N ALA A 26 -25.16 -22.90 -8.56
CA ALA A 26 -24.31 -22.56 -7.44
C ALA A 26 -23.28 -21.47 -7.79
N VAL A 27 -22.65 -21.56 -8.97
CA VAL A 27 -21.70 -20.54 -9.44
C VAL A 27 -22.38 -19.22 -9.74
N ALA A 28 -23.57 -19.22 -10.35
CA ALA A 28 -24.36 -18.02 -10.58
C ALA A 28 -24.67 -17.29 -9.26
N GLY A 29 -25.09 -18.04 -8.23
CA GLY A 29 -25.33 -17.47 -6.90
C GLY A 29 -24.09 -16.89 -6.24
N GLU A 30 -22.90 -17.47 -6.44
CA GLU A 30 -21.65 -16.91 -5.92
C GLU A 30 -21.17 -15.70 -6.74
N LEU A 31 -21.39 -15.66 -8.06
CA LEU A 31 -21.13 -14.47 -8.88
C LEU A 31 -21.98 -13.28 -8.42
N ASP A 32 -23.27 -13.47 -8.19
CA ASP A 32 -24.15 -12.44 -7.63
C ASP A 32 -23.69 -11.97 -6.25
N ARG A 33 -23.20 -12.91 -5.41
CA ARG A 33 -22.73 -12.60 -4.06
C ARG A 33 -21.43 -11.81 -4.06
N ILE A 34 -20.47 -12.23 -4.89
CA ILE A 34 -19.18 -11.57 -5.08
C ILE A 34 -19.39 -10.20 -5.73
N ALA A 35 -20.36 -10.11 -6.66
CA ALA A 35 -20.65 -8.93 -7.47
C ALA A 35 -19.36 -8.35 -8.10
N PRO A 36 -18.63 -9.14 -8.91
CA PRO A 36 -17.35 -8.71 -9.45
C PRO A 36 -17.52 -7.51 -10.38
N ALA A 37 -16.53 -6.62 -10.43
CA ALA A 37 -16.50 -5.53 -11.41
C ALA A 37 -16.30 -6.06 -12.84
N GLU A 38 -15.45 -7.07 -12.97
CA GLU A 38 -15.05 -7.68 -14.24
C GLU A 38 -15.17 -9.21 -14.14
N LEU A 39 -15.72 -9.84 -15.18
CA LEU A 39 -15.83 -11.29 -15.31
C LEU A 39 -15.12 -11.75 -16.58
N ILE A 40 -14.25 -12.76 -16.45
CA ILE A 40 -13.70 -13.50 -17.58
C ILE A 40 -14.30 -14.91 -17.59
N ALA A 41 -14.64 -15.42 -18.78
CA ALA A 41 -15.22 -16.75 -18.96
C ALA A 41 -14.25 -17.68 -19.70
N GLY A 42 -14.17 -18.93 -19.22
CA GLY A 42 -13.43 -19.97 -19.92
C GLY A 42 -14.20 -20.48 -21.15
N PRO A 43 -13.52 -21.11 -22.13
CA PRO A 43 -14.13 -21.52 -23.40
C PRO A 43 -15.27 -22.56 -23.24
N ASP A 44 -15.27 -23.30 -22.14
CA ASP A 44 -16.27 -24.33 -21.83
C ASP A 44 -17.30 -23.89 -20.77
N ALA A 45 -17.22 -22.64 -20.31
CA ALA A 45 -18.07 -22.13 -19.24
C ALA A 45 -19.49 -21.85 -19.77
N PRO A 46 -20.54 -22.07 -18.96
CA PRO A 46 -21.86 -21.55 -19.26
C PRO A 46 -21.84 -20.02 -19.34
N ASP A 47 -22.76 -19.46 -20.13
CA ASP A 47 -23.02 -18.02 -20.09
C ASP A 47 -23.68 -17.67 -18.75
N PHE A 48 -23.09 -16.72 -18.03
CA PHE A 48 -23.63 -16.18 -16.79
C PHE A 48 -24.13 -14.77 -17.03
N GLU A 49 -25.43 -14.57 -16.86
CA GLU A 49 -26.03 -13.24 -16.84
C GLU A 49 -26.20 -12.79 -15.39
N PRO A 50 -25.88 -11.52 -15.07
CA PRO A 50 -26.12 -11.01 -13.74
C PRO A 50 -27.62 -11.04 -13.45
N SER A 51 -27.99 -11.43 -12.23
CA SER A 51 -29.39 -11.40 -11.80
C SER A 51 -29.95 -9.97 -11.68
N ASP A 52 -29.10 -8.97 -11.88
CA ASP A 52 -29.40 -7.55 -11.89
C ASP A 52 -28.62 -6.81 -12.98
N ALA A 53 -29.34 -6.18 -13.92
CA ALA A 53 -28.71 -5.42 -14.99
C ALA A 53 -28.03 -4.13 -14.50
N GLU A 54 -28.38 -3.61 -13.32
CA GLU A 54 -27.81 -2.36 -12.77
C GLU A 54 -26.52 -2.60 -11.95
N ARG A 55 -26.31 -3.83 -11.45
CA ARG A 55 -25.09 -4.29 -10.75
C ARG A 55 -24.28 -5.31 -11.57
N GLY A 56 -24.54 -5.37 -12.87
CA GLY A 56 -23.93 -6.37 -13.73
C GLY A 56 -22.41 -6.26 -13.74
N TRP A 57 -21.74 -7.41 -13.74
CA TRP A 57 -20.32 -7.48 -14.06
C TRP A 57 -20.10 -7.19 -15.55
N THR A 58 -18.98 -6.57 -15.88
CA THR A 58 -18.57 -6.45 -17.28
C THR A 58 -17.88 -7.74 -17.70
N ALA A 59 -18.49 -8.47 -18.64
CA ALA A 59 -17.85 -9.66 -19.22
C ALA A 59 -16.77 -9.24 -20.22
N HIS A 60 -15.58 -9.80 -20.06
CA HIS A 60 -14.45 -9.59 -20.96
C HIS A 60 -14.03 -10.91 -21.60
N ASP A 61 -13.83 -10.87 -22.92
CA ASP A 61 -13.14 -11.95 -23.61
C ASP A 61 -11.67 -11.93 -23.19
N TYR A 62 -11.18 -13.07 -22.71
CA TYR A 62 -9.77 -13.27 -22.39
C TYR A 62 -9.23 -14.52 -23.06
N ASP A 63 -7.90 -14.65 -23.12
CA ASP A 63 -7.24 -15.75 -23.81
C ASP A 63 -7.71 -17.11 -23.27
N ALA A 64 -8.34 -17.92 -24.14
CA ALA A 64 -8.76 -19.27 -23.80
C ALA A 64 -7.57 -20.15 -23.37
N GLY A 65 -6.36 -19.86 -23.86
CA GLY A 65 -5.13 -20.53 -23.48
C GLY A 65 -4.74 -20.32 -22.01
N ALA A 66 -5.19 -19.22 -21.38
CA ALA A 66 -4.97 -18.99 -19.95
C ALA A 66 -5.73 -20.00 -19.08
N PHE A 67 -6.84 -20.54 -19.60
CA PHE A 67 -7.61 -21.58 -18.93
C PHE A 67 -7.07 -22.99 -19.20
N ASP A 68 -6.04 -23.19 -20.03
CA ASP A 68 -5.44 -24.51 -20.20
C ASP A 68 -4.82 -24.98 -18.87
N ARG A 69 -5.09 -26.24 -18.48
CA ARG A 69 -4.64 -26.78 -17.17
C ARG A 69 -3.14 -26.55 -16.94
N ARG A 70 -2.30 -26.82 -17.95
CA ARG A 70 -0.85 -26.66 -17.83
C ARG A 70 -0.48 -25.19 -17.63
N THR A 71 -1.01 -24.29 -18.45
CA THR A 71 -0.78 -22.85 -18.36
C THR A 71 -1.24 -22.29 -17.01
N ALA A 72 -2.43 -22.69 -16.55
CA ALA A 72 -2.97 -22.30 -15.25
C ALA A 72 -2.10 -22.82 -14.10
N THR A 73 -1.57 -24.05 -14.20
CA THR A 73 -0.65 -24.61 -13.19
C THR A 73 0.64 -23.80 -13.14
N GLU A 74 1.29 -23.58 -14.28
CA GLU A 74 2.52 -22.78 -14.42
C GLU A 74 2.31 -21.37 -13.86
N ARG A 75 1.15 -20.75 -14.10
CA ARG A 75 0.80 -19.44 -13.55
C ARG A 75 0.64 -19.43 -12.02
N LEU A 76 0.20 -20.53 -11.43
CA LEU A 76 -0.02 -20.65 -9.98
C LEU A 76 1.24 -20.98 -9.18
N GLU A 77 2.29 -21.51 -9.82
CA GLU A 77 3.55 -21.91 -9.15
C GLU A 77 4.19 -20.80 -8.30
N PRO A 78 4.22 -19.52 -8.73
CA PRO A 78 4.76 -18.43 -7.90
C PRO A 78 3.94 -18.14 -6.64
N TYR A 79 2.64 -18.47 -6.65
CA TYR A 79 1.70 -18.12 -5.58
C TYR A 79 1.48 -19.25 -4.58
N LEU A 80 1.60 -20.51 -5.04
CA LEU A 80 1.28 -21.68 -4.25
C LEU A 80 2.28 -22.81 -4.47
N PRO A 81 2.81 -23.42 -3.41
CA PRO A 81 3.58 -24.63 -3.57
C PRO A 81 2.66 -25.79 -3.99
N ALA A 82 3.05 -26.47 -5.07
CA ALA A 82 2.36 -27.61 -5.69
C ALA A 82 0.86 -27.36 -6.01
N PRO A 83 0.53 -26.45 -6.96
CA PRO A 83 -0.85 -26.05 -7.27
C PRO A 83 -1.80 -27.22 -7.56
N ASP A 84 -1.32 -28.28 -8.23
CA ASP A 84 -2.10 -29.49 -8.55
C ASP A 84 -2.73 -30.21 -7.33
N ARG A 85 -2.26 -29.92 -6.11
CA ARG A 85 -2.75 -30.54 -4.88
C ARG A 85 -3.59 -29.59 -4.01
N ARG A 86 -3.78 -28.34 -4.45
CA ARG A 86 -4.44 -27.28 -3.67
C ARG A 86 -5.94 -27.14 -3.96
N PHE A 87 -6.42 -27.79 -5.02
CA PHE A 87 -7.81 -27.69 -5.49
C PHE A 87 -8.44 -29.08 -5.60
N ASP A 88 -9.76 -29.16 -5.43
CA ASP A 88 -10.50 -30.43 -5.51
C ASP A 88 -10.83 -30.81 -6.96
N SER A 89 -10.79 -29.85 -7.89
CA SER A 89 -11.08 -30.09 -9.30
C SER A 89 -10.20 -29.29 -10.24
N ASP A 90 -10.04 -29.82 -11.46
CA ASP A 90 -9.36 -29.10 -12.55
C ASP A 90 -10.06 -27.78 -12.89
N ALA A 91 -11.38 -27.68 -12.70
CA ALA A 91 -12.12 -26.46 -12.98
C ALA A 91 -11.72 -25.31 -12.03
N GLU A 92 -11.53 -25.61 -10.74
CA GLU A 92 -11.02 -24.66 -9.74
C GLU A 92 -9.61 -24.18 -10.09
N LEU A 93 -8.71 -25.12 -10.42
CA LEU A 93 -7.32 -24.80 -10.79
C LEU A 93 -7.27 -23.91 -12.04
N ARG A 94 -8.03 -24.27 -13.09
CA ARG A 94 -8.11 -23.51 -14.35
C ARG A 94 -8.63 -22.10 -14.10
N ALA A 95 -9.69 -21.95 -13.30
CA ALA A 95 -10.24 -20.64 -12.96
C ALA A 95 -9.24 -19.78 -12.18
N ALA A 96 -8.56 -20.37 -11.18
CA ALA A 96 -7.58 -19.67 -10.36
C ALA A 96 -6.37 -19.20 -11.19
N GLY A 97 -5.82 -20.05 -12.05
CA GLY A 97 -4.71 -19.65 -12.92
C GLY A 97 -5.11 -18.58 -13.95
N ALA A 98 -6.30 -18.69 -14.54
CA ALA A 98 -6.77 -17.73 -15.53
C ALA A 98 -7.05 -16.35 -14.91
N VAL A 99 -7.69 -16.28 -13.73
CA VAL A 99 -7.98 -14.99 -13.08
C VAL A 99 -6.70 -14.27 -12.65
N LEU A 100 -5.67 -15.02 -12.22
CA LEU A 100 -4.37 -14.43 -11.89
C LEU A 100 -3.62 -13.96 -13.14
N ALA A 101 -3.64 -14.74 -14.22
CA ALA A 101 -3.08 -14.29 -15.50
C ALA A 101 -3.73 -12.98 -15.97
N TYR A 102 -5.06 -12.88 -15.84
CA TYR A 102 -5.78 -11.66 -16.17
C TYR A 102 -5.46 -10.49 -15.24
N ALA A 103 -5.38 -10.74 -13.93
CA ALA A 103 -4.99 -9.72 -12.96
C ALA A 103 -3.54 -9.24 -13.13
N GLU A 104 -2.62 -10.11 -13.55
CA GLU A 104 -1.26 -9.71 -13.93
C GLU A 104 -1.30 -8.79 -15.16
N TYR A 105 -2.02 -9.19 -16.20
CA TYR A 105 -2.18 -8.43 -17.43
C TYR A 105 -2.76 -7.02 -17.19
N THR A 106 -3.90 -6.93 -16.48
CA THR A 106 -4.57 -5.64 -16.24
C THR A 106 -3.75 -4.70 -15.35
N GLN A 107 -2.82 -5.26 -14.56
CA GLN A 107 -1.99 -4.50 -13.65
C GLN A 107 -0.61 -4.14 -14.23
N GLY A 108 -0.37 -4.42 -15.52
CA GLY A 108 0.83 -4.01 -16.26
C GLY A 108 1.71 -5.15 -16.77
N ASP A 109 1.38 -6.41 -16.47
CA ASP A 109 2.11 -7.62 -16.89
C ASP A 109 3.58 -7.66 -16.41
N ASP A 110 3.86 -7.03 -15.27
CA ASP A 110 5.20 -6.96 -14.64
C ASP A 110 5.57 -8.24 -13.85
N GLY A 111 4.88 -9.36 -14.11
CA GLY A 111 5.06 -10.63 -13.40
C GLY A 111 4.09 -10.86 -12.22
N PRO A 112 4.38 -11.84 -11.34
CA PRO A 112 3.47 -12.27 -10.30
C PRO A 112 3.10 -11.18 -9.30
N LEU A 113 1.85 -11.22 -8.83
CA LEU A 113 1.29 -10.31 -7.85
C LEU A 113 1.73 -10.76 -6.45
N ALA A 114 2.95 -10.40 -6.03
CA ALA A 114 3.55 -10.90 -4.80
C ALA A 114 2.72 -10.69 -3.51
N TYR A 115 1.78 -9.72 -3.51
CA TYR A 115 0.85 -9.49 -2.42
C TYR A 115 -0.37 -10.43 -2.43
N VAL A 116 -0.60 -11.21 -3.48
CA VAL A 116 -1.60 -12.28 -3.52
C VAL A 116 -1.02 -13.51 -2.83
N THR A 117 -0.97 -13.46 -1.50
CA THR A 117 -0.38 -14.51 -0.66
C THR A 117 -1.41 -15.55 -0.20
N ARG A 118 -2.71 -15.20 -0.31
CA ARG A 118 -3.83 -15.96 0.27
C ARG A 118 -4.80 -16.47 -0.79
N ILE A 119 -4.39 -17.49 -1.54
CA ILE A 119 -5.30 -18.23 -2.41
C ILE A 119 -6.04 -19.27 -1.56
N ARG A 120 -7.33 -19.02 -1.28
CA ARG A 120 -8.15 -19.84 -0.38
C ARG A 120 -9.30 -20.49 -1.14
N ARG A 121 -9.32 -21.81 -1.08
CA ARG A 121 -10.51 -22.57 -1.48
C ARG A 121 -11.56 -22.52 -0.37
N TYR A 122 -12.83 -22.33 -0.73
CA TYR A 122 -13.95 -22.36 0.22
C TYR A 122 -15.14 -23.15 -0.32
N ASP A 123 -15.93 -23.72 0.60
CA ASP A 123 -17.21 -24.35 0.28
C ASP A 123 -18.35 -23.34 0.49
N PRO A 124 -19.18 -23.04 -0.53
CA PRO A 124 -20.30 -22.11 -0.39
C PRO A 124 -21.35 -22.58 0.63
N ARG A 125 -21.34 -23.86 1.03
CA ARG A 125 -22.22 -24.44 2.05
C ARG A 125 -21.80 -24.08 3.48
N ASP A 126 -20.57 -23.61 3.68
CA ASP A 126 -20.06 -23.17 5.00
C ASP A 126 -20.56 -21.77 5.39
N ARG A 127 -21.46 -21.19 4.61
CA ARG A 127 -22.05 -19.86 4.83
C ARG A 127 -23.55 -19.92 4.57
N LEU A 128 -24.27 -18.97 5.13
CA LEU A 128 -25.70 -18.83 4.86
C LEU A 128 -25.88 -18.51 3.37
N ARG A 129 -26.71 -19.31 2.70
CA ARG A 129 -27.07 -19.08 1.30
C ARG A 129 -28.14 -17.99 1.24
N LEU A 130 -27.74 -16.82 0.78
CA LEU A 130 -28.62 -15.69 0.49
C LEU A 130 -28.51 -15.40 -1.00
N ASP A 131 -29.57 -15.71 -1.75
CA ASP A 131 -29.62 -15.38 -3.17
C ASP A 131 -29.74 -13.86 -3.37
N ALA A 132 -29.48 -13.40 -4.60
CA ALA A 132 -29.55 -11.98 -4.93
C ALA A 132 -30.95 -11.38 -4.68
N ALA A 133 -32.01 -12.19 -4.85
CA ALA A 133 -33.38 -11.76 -4.58
C ALA A 133 -33.61 -11.48 -3.09
N ALA A 134 -33.11 -12.33 -2.20
CA ALA A 134 -33.18 -12.16 -0.76
C ALA A 134 -32.34 -10.96 -0.31
N GLN A 135 -31.10 -10.82 -0.78
CA GLN A 135 -30.24 -9.68 -0.43
C GLN A 135 -30.87 -8.33 -0.80
N ARG A 136 -31.55 -8.27 -1.96
CA ARG A 136 -32.30 -7.08 -2.40
C ARG A 136 -33.57 -6.87 -1.59
N SER A 137 -34.34 -7.93 -1.33
CA SER A 137 -35.59 -7.85 -0.56
C SER A 137 -35.36 -7.45 0.90
N LEU A 138 -34.17 -7.76 1.43
CA LEU A 138 -33.70 -7.34 2.74
C LEU A 138 -33.01 -5.97 2.74
N GLU A 139 -32.88 -5.34 1.57
CA GLU A 139 -32.22 -4.03 1.38
C GLU A 139 -30.85 -3.97 2.07
N LEU A 140 -30.04 -5.03 1.91
CA LEU A 140 -28.79 -5.16 2.65
C LEU A 140 -27.79 -4.04 2.31
N PHE A 141 -27.67 -3.72 1.03
CA PHE A 141 -26.69 -2.76 0.50
C PHE A 141 -27.31 -1.78 -0.51
N GLU A 142 -28.62 -1.85 -0.72
CA GLU A 142 -29.30 -1.04 -1.72
C GLU A 142 -30.78 -0.90 -1.36
N ASN A 143 -31.33 0.30 -1.58
CA ASN A 143 -32.75 0.60 -1.39
C ASN A 143 -33.32 1.09 -2.73
N ARG A 144 -34.44 0.52 -3.18
CA ARG A 144 -35.07 0.83 -4.49
C ARG A 144 -36.40 1.59 -4.37
N GLY A 145 -36.71 2.13 -3.20
CA GLY A 145 -37.92 2.92 -2.96
C GLY A 145 -37.86 4.38 -3.44
N LEU A 146 -39.03 4.95 -3.78
CA LEU A 146 -39.18 6.40 -3.98
C LEU A 146 -38.99 7.12 -2.63
N GLY A 147 -37.82 7.72 -2.44
CA GLY A 147 -37.40 8.35 -1.18
C GLY A 147 -36.38 7.48 -0.46
N ALA A 148 -35.17 7.39 -1.03
CA ALA A 148 -34.08 6.57 -0.52
C ALA A 148 -33.89 6.75 0.99
N SER A 149 -34.01 5.66 1.75
CA SER A 149 -33.65 5.57 3.16
C SER A 149 -32.41 4.70 3.33
N ASP A 150 -31.85 4.71 4.53
CA ASP A 150 -30.67 3.92 4.90
C ASP A 150 -30.91 2.41 4.66
N THR A 151 -29.90 1.72 4.14
CA THR A 151 -29.88 0.25 3.99
C THR A 151 -29.56 -0.42 5.33
N LEU A 152 -29.67 -1.76 5.41
CA LEU A 152 -29.20 -2.44 6.63
C LEU A 152 -27.72 -2.18 6.88
N PHE A 153 -26.90 -2.16 5.82
CA PHE A 153 -25.48 -1.85 5.92
C PHE A 153 -25.26 -0.44 6.48
N ASP A 154 -25.95 0.57 5.95
CA ASP A 154 -25.82 1.96 6.41
C ASP A 154 -26.25 2.12 7.87
N ALA A 155 -27.23 1.36 8.34
CA ALA A 155 -27.67 1.37 9.73
C ALA A 155 -26.69 0.66 10.69
N LEU A 156 -25.81 -0.21 10.18
CA LEU A 156 -24.84 -0.96 10.99
C LEU A 156 -23.43 -0.38 10.92
N ASP A 157 -23.11 0.38 9.87
CA ASP A 157 -21.74 0.80 9.59
C ASP A 157 -21.32 2.06 10.36
N GLU A 158 -20.88 1.84 11.59
CA GLU A 158 -20.13 2.79 12.43
C GLU A 158 -18.61 2.54 12.40
N THR A 159 -18.06 2.00 11.29
CA THR A 159 -16.62 1.70 11.17
C THR A 159 -15.79 2.97 11.00
N ASN A 160 -14.54 2.94 11.48
CA ASN A 160 -13.64 4.11 11.50
C ASN A 160 -12.64 4.11 10.34
N CYS A 161 -12.46 2.98 9.67
CA CYS A 161 -11.54 2.85 8.54
C CYS A 161 -12.12 1.99 7.42
N ALA A 162 -11.54 2.13 6.22
CA ALA A 162 -11.98 1.40 5.04
C ALA A 162 -11.84 -0.13 5.19
N LEU A 163 -10.85 -0.58 5.97
CA LEU A 163 -10.63 -2.00 6.28
C LEU A 163 -11.84 -2.57 7.05
N GLY A 164 -12.26 -1.88 8.11
CA GLY A 164 -13.42 -2.24 8.91
C GLY A 164 -14.70 -2.29 8.08
N ARG A 165 -14.94 -1.24 7.29
CA ARG A 165 -16.10 -1.16 6.39
C ARG A 165 -16.18 -2.36 5.44
N ARG A 166 -15.07 -2.69 4.77
CA ARG A 166 -14.97 -3.86 3.87
C ARG A 166 -15.18 -5.18 4.61
N CYS A 167 -14.66 -5.30 5.83
CA CYS A 167 -14.85 -6.48 6.67
C CYS A 167 -16.32 -6.69 7.06
N LEU A 168 -16.98 -5.63 7.53
CA LEU A 168 -18.40 -5.64 7.88
C LEU A 168 -19.27 -6.00 6.67
N GLU A 169 -18.98 -5.41 5.51
CA GLU A 169 -19.68 -5.72 4.26
C GLU A 169 -19.53 -7.21 3.91
N ARG A 170 -18.31 -7.75 4.01
CA ARG A 170 -18.01 -9.16 3.77
C ARG A 170 -18.81 -10.08 4.71
N TRP A 171 -18.95 -9.72 5.98
CA TRP A 171 -19.72 -10.50 6.95
C TRP A 171 -21.21 -10.53 6.61
N LEU A 172 -21.77 -9.40 6.16
CA LEU A 172 -23.17 -9.31 5.76
C LEU A 172 -23.45 -10.05 4.44
N ARG A 173 -22.50 -10.05 3.49
CA ARG A 173 -22.59 -10.85 2.24
C ARG A 173 -22.44 -12.36 2.47
N ARG A 174 -21.68 -12.75 3.49
CA ARG A 174 -21.37 -14.16 3.83
C ARG A 174 -21.61 -14.44 5.32
N PRO A 175 -22.87 -14.48 5.77
CA PRO A 175 -23.16 -14.78 7.16
C PRO A 175 -22.67 -16.17 7.56
N LEU A 176 -22.16 -16.29 8.77
CA LEU A 176 -21.69 -17.55 9.33
C LEU A 176 -22.87 -18.49 9.63
N VAL A 177 -22.61 -19.80 9.54
CA VAL A 177 -23.53 -20.85 10.02
C VAL A 177 -22.96 -21.62 11.21
N ASP A 178 -21.66 -21.47 11.47
CA ASP A 178 -20.98 -22.05 12.62
C ASP A 178 -21.41 -21.33 13.90
N ALA A 179 -22.07 -22.06 14.79
CA ALA A 179 -22.64 -21.50 15.99
C ALA A 179 -21.58 -21.06 17.01
N ASP A 180 -20.41 -21.70 17.06
CA ASP A 180 -19.30 -21.31 17.94
C ASP A 180 -18.65 -20.01 17.45
N ALA A 181 -18.43 -19.88 16.14
CA ALA A 181 -17.91 -18.66 15.55
C ALA A 181 -18.87 -17.47 15.71
N ILE A 182 -20.18 -17.71 15.57
CA ILE A 182 -21.20 -16.69 15.85
C ILE A 182 -21.15 -16.26 17.32
N ARG A 183 -21.16 -17.20 18.27
CA ARG A 183 -21.06 -16.89 19.71
C ARG A 183 -19.80 -16.09 20.04
N SER A 184 -18.66 -16.51 19.51
CA SER A 184 -17.38 -15.84 19.70
C SER A 184 -17.42 -14.36 19.26
N ARG A 185 -18.08 -14.04 18.13
CA ARG A 185 -18.29 -12.64 17.71
C ARG A 185 -19.26 -11.90 18.62
N HIS A 186 -20.37 -12.51 19.00
CA HIS A 186 -21.33 -11.90 19.92
C HIS A 186 -20.71 -11.57 21.28
N ASP A 187 -19.89 -12.46 21.81
CA ASP A 187 -19.19 -12.25 23.08
C ASP A 187 -18.22 -11.06 22.98
N ALA A 188 -17.45 -10.97 21.88
CA ALA A 188 -16.55 -9.85 21.64
C ALA A 188 -17.29 -8.50 21.50
N VAL A 189 -18.39 -8.47 20.74
CA VAL A 189 -19.25 -7.29 20.59
C VAL A 189 -19.84 -6.88 21.94
N GLY A 190 -20.36 -7.83 22.73
CA GLY A 190 -20.92 -7.56 24.05
C GLY A 190 -19.86 -6.98 25.00
N GLU A 191 -18.64 -7.52 24.98
CA GLU A 191 -17.55 -6.97 25.79
C GLU A 191 -17.15 -5.55 25.37
N LEU A 192 -17.03 -5.28 24.06
CA LEU A 192 -16.71 -3.93 23.56
C LEU A 192 -17.83 -2.92 23.87
N ALA A 193 -19.10 -3.35 23.85
CA ALA A 193 -20.23 -2.51 24.23
C ALA A 193 -20.16 -2.12 25.72
N ASP A 194 -19.77 -3.06 26.59
CA ASP A 194 -19.55 -2.82 28.03
C ASP A 194 -18.31 -1.96 28.31
N ARG A 195 -17.32 -1.95 27.40
CA ARG A 195 -16.02 -1.25 27.55
C ARG A 195 -15.95 0.03 26.71
N SER A 196 -16.85 0.98 26.98
CA SER A 196 -17.00 2.19 26.17
C SER A 196 -15.72 3.01 25.98
N LEU A 197 -14.86 3.14 27.01
CA LEU A 197 -13.58 3.85 26.90
C LEU A 197 -12.62 3.14 25.93
N ALA A 198 -12.49 1.81 26.03
CA ALA A 198 -11.65 1.05 25.12
C ALA A 198 -12.17 1.13 23.68
N ARG A 199 -13.50 1.06 23.50
CA ARG A 199 -14.16 1.22 22.20
C ARG A 199 -13.86 2.59 21.58
N GLU A 200 -14.00 3.67 22.35
CA GLU A 200 -13.69 5.03 21.90
C GLU A 200 -12.20 5.21 21.59
N GLY A 201 -11.30 4.66 22.40
CA GLY A 201 -9.87 4.67 22.15
C GLY A 201 -9.50 3.93 20.85
N VAL A 202 -10.10 2.77 20.60
CA VAL A 202 -9.94 2.01 19.34
C VAL A 202 -10.42 2.82 18.14
N ALA A 203 -11.61 3.42 18.23
CA ALA A 203 -12.17 4.25 17.17
C ALA A 203 -11.26 5.43 16.83
N ASN A 204 -10.78 6.17 17.84
CA ASN A 204 -9.89 7.32 17.65
C ASN A 204 -8.56 6.93 17.00
N ALA A 205 -7.95 5.83 17.46
CA ALA A 205 -6.73 5.30 16.89
C ALA A 205 -6.92 4.94 15.40
N LEU A 206 -7.95 4.15 15.09
CA LEU A 206 -8.22 3.67 13.72
C LEU A 206 -8.62 4.79 12.74
N ALA A 207 -9.27 5.85 13.22
CA ALA A 207 -9.61 7.02 12.39
C ALA A 207 -8.39 7.71 11.78
N THR A 208 -7.19 7.51 12.36
CA THR A 208 -5.93 8.05 11.86
C THR A 208 -5.13 7.08 10.99
N ALA A 209 -5.56 5.82 10.91
CA ALA A 209 -4.90 4.78 10.12
C ALA A 209 -5.18 4.95 8.62
N TYR A 210 -4.13 4.83 7.80
CA TYR A 210 -4.26 4.76 6.34
C TYR A 210 -4.68 3.36 5.89
N ASP A 211 -5.22 3.27 4.67
CA ASP A 211 -5.60 2.00 4.03
C ASP A 211 -4.37 1.10 3.80
N LEU A 212 -4.17 0.14 4.71
CA LEU A 212 -3.00 -0.72 4.77
C LEU A 212 -2.93 -1.70 3.59
N GLU A 213 -4.08 -2.23 3.14
CA GLU A 213 -4.17 -3.14 2.01
C GLU A 213 -3.64 -2.48 0.72
N ARG A 214 -4.05 -1.22 0.48
CA ARG A 214 -3.58 -0.45 -0.68
C ARG A 214 -2.09 -0.10 -0.60
N LEU A 215 -1.56 0.13 0.60
CA LEU A 215 -0.13 0.39 0.81
C LEU A 215 0.69 -0.86 0.53
N VAL A 216 0.28 -2.02 1.05
CA VAL A 216 0.94 -3.31 0.82
C VAL A 216 1.01 -3.62 -0.67
N SER A 217 -0.11 -3.55 -1.40
CA SER A 217 -0.15 -3.85 -2.84
C SER A 217 0.87 -3.00 -3.64
N ARG A 218 1.02 -1.71 -3.29
CA ARG A 218 2.01 -0.83 -3.93
C ARG A 218 3.45 -1.14 -3.53
N VAL A 219 3.69 -1.47 -2.26
CA VAL A 219 5.03 -1.83 -1.77
C VAL A 219 5.50 -3.13 -2.43
N SER A 220 4.68 -4.18 -2.44
CA SER A 220 5.05 -5.49 -2.99
C SER A 220 5.29 -5.46 -4.51
N ARG A 221 4.67 -4.50 -5.23
CA ARG A 221 4.91 -4.29 -6.67
C ARG A 221 6.07 -3.37 -6.98
N GLY A 222 6.74 -2.84 -5.96
CA GLY A 222 7.76 -1.84 -6.17
C GLY A 222 7.23 -0.54 -6.80
N ARG A 223 5.99 -0.16 -6.48
CA ARG A 223 5.34 1.09 -6.94
C ARG A 223 5.11 2.09 -5.81
N ALA A 224 5.42 1.73 -4.57
CA ALA A 224 5.32 2.64 -3.43
C ALA A 224 6.37 3.75 -3.53
N ASP A 225 5.95 4.99 -3.26
CA ASP A 225 6.83 6.13 -3.10
C ASP A 225 7.26 6.32 -1.62
N ALA A 226 8.08 7.33 -1.35
CA ALA A 226 8.55 7.60 0.01
C ALA A 226 7.43 8.05 0.96
N ARG A 227 6.40 8.73 0.44
CA ARG A 227 5.22 9.17 1.21
C ARG A 227 4.30 8.00 1.56
N ASP A 228 4.26 6.98 0.72
CA ASP A 228 3.60 5.71 1.00
C ASP A 228 4.27 4.99 2.15
N LEU A 229 5.60 4.88 2.15
CA LEU A 229 6.32 4.31 3.29
C LEU A 229 6.08 5.12 4.57
N ARG A 230 6.05 6.45 4.50
CA ARG A 230 5.68 7.28 5.67
C ARG A 230 4.22 7.10 6.11
N SER A 231 3.31 6.84 5.18
CA SER A 231 1.92 6.50 5.51
C SER A 231 1.83 5.14 6.20
N LEU A 232 2.56 4.14 5.72
CA LEU A 232 2.69 2.84 6.38
C LEU A 232 3.25 2.99 7.79
N HIS A 233 4.35 3.74 7.97
CA HIS A 233 4.93 4.02 9.29
C HIS A 233 3.90 4.63 10.26
N ARG A 234 3.13 5.63 9.82
CA ARG A 234 2.07 6.24 10.65
C ARG A 234 0.99 5.24 11.04
N THR A 235 0.52 4.42 10.11
CA THR A 235 -0.46 3.36 10.41
C THR A 235 0.09 2.35 11.42
N LEU A 236 1.33 1.91 11.25
CA LEU A 236 1.98 0.98 12.19
C LEU A 236 2.18 1.61 13.58
N ALA A 237 2.38 2.93 13.66
CA ALA A 237 2.54 3.63 14.93
C ALA A 237 1.26 3.65 15.79
N VAL A 238 0.09 3.40 15.20
CA VAL A 238 -1.19 3.29 15.90
C VAL A 238 -1.33 1.95 16.64
N VAL A 239 -0.64 0.90 16.18
CA VAL A 239 -0.83 -0.47 16.70
C VAL A 239 -0.45 -0.61 18.18
N PRO A 240 0.69 -0.07 18.67
CA PRO A 240 1.01 -0.11 20.10
C PRO A 240 -0.05 0.57 20.98
N GLU A 241 -0.62 1.68 20.51
CA GLU A 241 -1.71 2.38 21.20
C GLU A 241 -2.97 1.50 21.25
N LEU A 242 -3.36 0.87 20.14
CA LEU A 242 -4.49 -0.06 20.11
C LEU A 242 -4.33 -1.22 21.10
N LYS A 243 -3.14 -1.82 21.17
CA LYS A 243 -2.85 -2.89 22.14
C LYS A 243 -2.96 -2.40 23.58
N ALA A 244 -2.42 -1.22 23.88
CA ALA A 244 -2.52 -0.63 25.21
C ALA A 244 -3.98 -0.36 25.60
N THR A 245 -4.77 0.21 24.68
CA THR A 245 -6.20 0.48 24.85
C THR A 245 -6.99 -0.82 25.08
N LEU A 246 -6.75 -1.86 24.29
CA LEU A 246 -7.40 -3.16 24.47
C LEU A 246 -6.99 -3.85 25.79
N ALA A 247 -5.74 -3.68 26.22
CA ALA A 247 -5.24 -4.18 27.50
C ALA A 247 -5.72 -3.36 28.71
N GLY A 248 -6.41 -2.23 28.50
CA GLY A 248 -6.86 -1.37 29.59
C GLY A 248 -5.73 -0.63 30.30
N ALA A 249 -4.58 -0.46 29.64
CA ALA A 249 -3.35 0.10 30.22
C ALA A 249 -3.31 1.65 30.18
N GLU A 250 -4.44 2.32 30.41
CA GLU A 250 -4.48 3.77 30.57
C GLU A 250 -4.04 4.16 32.00
N GLY A 251 -2.73 4.16 32.26
CA GLY A 251 -2.14 4.60 33.53
C GLY A 251 -0.94 3.75 34.01
N GLU A 252 -0.10 4.32 34.90
CA GLU A 252 1.13 3.70 35.43
C GLU A 252 0.90 2.48 36.35
N GLU A 253 -0.35 2.10 36.64
CA GLU A 253 -0.66 0.97 37.52
C GLU A 253 -0.78 -0.33 36.72
N ARG A 254 0.07 -1.31 37.04
CA ARG A 254 0.05 -2.64 36.41
C ARG A 254 -1.27 -3.36 36.71
N ALA A 255 -2.04 -3.64 35.66
CA ALA A 255 -3.23 -4.46 35.71
C ALA A 255 -2.97 -5.80 36.44
N THR A 256 -3.87 -6.16 37.35
CA THR A 256 -3.89 -7.48 37.98
C THR A 256 -4.73 -8.44 37.14
N THR A 257 -4.61 -9.76 37.33
CA THR A 257 -5.30 -10.77 36.50
C THR A 257 -6.84 -10.66 36.51
N ASP A 258 -7.41 -9.96 37.50
CA ASP A 258 -8.85 -9.70 37.64
C ASP A 258 -9.26 -8.25 37.27
N ASP A 259 -8.41 -7.52 36.55
CA ASP A 259 -8.70 -6.14 36.17
C ASP A 259 -9.89 -6.09 35.18
N PRO A 260 -10.99 -5.38 35.51
CA PRO A 260 -12.14 -5.26 34.62
C PRO A 260 -11.80 -4.60 33.27
N ALA A 261 -10.64 -3.94 33.16
CA ALA A 261 -10.14 -3.32 31.95
C ALA A 261 -9.37 -4.29 31.02
N LEU A 262 -9.10 -5.55 31.43
CA LEU A 262 -8.47 -6.54 30.55
C LEU A 262 -9.50 -7.24 29.63
N PRO A 263 -9.07 -7.69 28.43
CA PRO A 263 -9.93 -8.47 27.54
C PRO A 263 -10.34 -9.79 28.21
N ARG A 264 -11.65 -10.04 28.26
CA ARG A 264 -12.27 -11.17 28.98
C ARG A 264 -12.56 -12.33 28.05
N THR A 265 -12.95 -12.03 26.82
CA THR A 265 -13.24 -12.99 25.76
C THR A 265 -11.96 -13.50 25.10
N GLU A 266 -11.97 -14.78 24.71
CA GLU A 266 -10.85 -15.38 23.96
C GLU A 266 -10.61 -14.66 22.63
N HIS A 267 -11.68 -14.22 21.97
CA HIS A 267 -11.62 -13.52 20.69
C HIS A 267 -10.87 -12.18 20.78
N LEU A 268 -11.17 -11.33 21.77
CA LEU A 268 -10.45 -10.06 21.91
C LEU A 268 -9.00 -10.25 22.37
N ARG A 269 -8.70 -11.34 23.09
CA ARG A 269 -7.30 -11.71 23.42
C ARG A 269 -6.54 -12.14 22.18
N ASP A 270 -7.11 -13.02 21.36
CA ASP A 270 -6.55 -13.43 20.06
C ASP A 270 -6.31 -12.22 19.15
N LEU A 271 -7.26 -11.29 19.06
CA LEU A 271 -7.07 -10.06 18.32
C LEU A 271 -5.91 -9.23 18.88
N GLY A 272 -5.81 -9.08 20.21
CA GLY A 272 -4.67 -8.41 20.83
C GLY A 272 -3.31 -9.04 20.51
N ASP A 273 -3.26 -10.37 20.40
CA ASP A 273 -2.06 -11.12 20.03
C ASP A 273 -1.73 -10.98 18.53
N ARG A 274 -2.75 -10.88 17.67
CA ARG A 274 -2.63 -10.69 16.21
C ARG A 274 -2.31 -9.25 15.81
N LEU A 275 -2.46 -8.28 16.70
CA LEU A 275 -1.97 -6.91 16.50
C LEU A 275 -0.43 -6.88 16.58
N ASP A 276 0.22 -7.39 15.54
CA ASP A 276 1.67 -7.31 15.36
C ASP A 276 2.09 -5.84 15.18
N GLU A 277 2.96 -5.36 16.04
CA GLU A 277 3.43 -3.97 16.00
C GLU A 277 4.39 -3.70 14.82
N LEU A 278 4.92 -4.76 14.20
CA LEU A 278 5.85 -4.67 13.07
C LEU A 278 6.98 -3.68 13.35
N THR A 279 7.52 -3.74 14.57
CA THR A 279 8.49 -2.76 15.08
C THR A 279 9.69 -2.65 14.17
N GLU A 280 10.17 -3.76 13.60
CA GLU A 280 11.31 -3.78 12.69
C GLU A 280 11.04 -2.97 11.40
N VAL A 281 9.84 -3.11 10.84
CA VAL A 281 9.40 -2.36 9.65
C VAL A 281 9.26 -0.88 9.98
N ARG A 282 8.63 -0.57 11.12
CA ARG A 282 8.43 0.81 11.57
C ARG A 282 9.77 1.50 11.81
N GLU A 283 10.68 0.88 12.53
CA GLU A 283 12.02 1.43 12.82
C GLU A 283 12.92 1.51 11.60
N LEU A 284 12.78 0.60 10.64
CA LEU A 284 13.47 0.71 9.35
C LEU A 284 13.01 1.96 8.61
N ILE A 285 11.70 2.15 8.45
CA ILE A 285 11.17 3.32 7.73
C ILE A 285 11.53 4.62 8.46
N ASP A 286 11.45 4.65 9.78
CA ASP A 286 11.73 5.87 10.54
C ASP A 286 13.19 6.32 10.43
N ARG A 287 14.12 5.37 10.46
CA ARG A 287 15.56 5.64 10.32
C ARG A 287 15.96 5.91 8.88
N ALA A 288 15.32 5.27 7.91
CA ALA A 288 15.74 5.33 6.51
C ALA A 288 15.12 6.47 5.72
N ILE A 289 13.82 6.73 5.87
CA ILE A 289 13.10 7.69 5.02
C ILE A 289 13.09 9.06 5.69
N ALA A 290 13.12 10.16 4.95
CA ALA A 290 12.98 11.51 5.49
C ALA A 290 11.56 11.71 6.07
N THR A 291 11.40 12.56 7.10
CA THR A 291 10.09 12.78 7.77
C THR A 291 9.04 13.39 6.83
N ASP A 292 9.46 14.30 5.97
CA ASP A 292 8.65 14.92 4.93
C ASP A 292 9.35 14.73 3.58
N PRO A 293 9.26 13.53 2.98
CA PRO A 293 10.00 13.22 1.77
C PRO A 293 9.34 13.92 0.56
N PRO A 294 10.13 14.23 -0.48
CA PRO A 294 9.61 14.76 -1.73
C PRO A 294 8.63 13.80 -2.40
N GLN A 295 7.89 14.31 -3.38
CA GLN A 295 6.93 13.48 -4.11
C GLN A 295 7.64 12.55 -5.09
N GLU A 296 8.63 13.08 -5.80
CA GLU A 296 9.39 12.32 -6.77
C GLU A 296 10.75 11.95 -6.19
N ILE A 297 11.17 10.69 -6.38
CA ILE A 297 12.47 10.21 -5.89
C ILE A 297 13.61 10.97 -6.58
N THR A 298 13.38 11.46 -7.80
CA THR A 298 14.31 12.27 -8.59
C THR A 298 14.56 13.66 -8.01
N GLU A 299 13.79 14.10 -7.02
CA GLU A 299 14.02 15.37 -6.32
C GLU A 299 15.12 15.27 -5.24
N GLY A 300 15.58 14.05 -4.92
CA GLY A 300 16.56 13.78 -3.86
C GLY A 300 16.03 14.07 -2.46
N GLY A 301 16.74 13.65 -1.41
CA GLY A 301 16.31 13.90 -0.01
C GLY A 301 15.17 13.00 0.47
N VAL A 302 15.04 11.82 -0.15
CA VAL A 302 14.17 10.73 0.26
C VAL A 302 14.75 9.97 1.46
N ILE A 303 16.06 9.72 1.44
CA ILE A 303 16.80 9.02 2.48
C ILE A 303 17.28 10.00 3.54
N ARG A 304 17.04 9.65 4.81
CA ARG A 304 17.37 10.44 5.99
C ARG A 304 18.88 10.47 6.23
N GLU A 305 19.39 11.64 6.62
CA GLU A 305 20.77 11.80 7.09
C GLU A 305 21.04 10.88 8.30
N GLY A 306 22.20 10.22 8.31
CA GLY A 306 22.62 9.23 9.29
C GLY A 306 22.13 7.81 9.01
N PHE A 307 21.48 7.56 7.87
CA PHE A 307 21.10 6.20 7.47
C PHE A 307 22.25 5.44 6.81
N ASP A 308 23.04 6.13 6.00
CA ASP A 308 24.16 5.56 5.24
C ASP A 308 25.32 6.56 5.18
N ASP A 309 26.49 6.14 5.68
CA ASP A 309 27.66 7.01 5.82
C ASP A 309 28.21 7.47 4.45
N ASP A 310 28.16 6.59 3.43
CA ASP A 310 28.68 6.90 2.09
C ASP A 310 27.79 7.96 1.40
N LEU A 311 26.46 7.85 1.55
CA LEU A 311 25.52 8.86 1.05
C LEU A 311 25.72 10.21 1.75
N ASP A 312 25.93 10.19 3.07
CA ASP A 312 26.15 11.40 3.86
C ASP A 312 27.46 12.09 3.47
N ASP A 313 28.54 11.33 3.22
CA ASP A 313 29.82 11.85 2.73
C ASP A 313 29.71 12.47 1.33
N LEU A 314 28.93 11.85 0.43
CA LEU A 314 28.67 12.40 -0.91
C LEU A 314 27.90 13.73 -0.83
N ARG A 315 26.86 13.79 0.01
CA ARG A 315 26.09 15.01 0.27
C ARG A 315 26.92 16.10 0.93
N ALA A 316 27.83 15.71 1.83
CA ALA A 316 28.78 16.65 2.44
C ALA A 316 29.73 17.25 1.41
N THR A 317 30.30 16.42 0.53
CA THR A 317 31.17 16.87 -0.58
C THR A 317 30.45 17.88 -1.48
N GLU A 318 29.20 17.59 -1.85
CA GLU A 318 28.38 18.49 -2.65
C GLU A 318 28.14 19.83 -1.93
N ARG A 319 27.79 19.79 -0.64
CA ARG A 319 27.51 20.97 0.19
C ARG A 319 28.75 21.85 0.35
N GLU A 320 29.88 21.26 0.71
CA GLU A 320 31.16 21.95 0.86
C GLU A 320 31.62 22.59 -0.45
N GLY A 321 31.39 21.91 -1.59
CA GLY A 321 31.68 22.47 -2.89
C GLY A 321 30.79 23.66 -3.23
N ARG A 322 29.48 23.60 -2.93
CA ARG A 322 28.56 24.72 -3.13
C ARG A 322 28.88 25.92 -2.24
N GLU A 323 29.27 25.67 -0.99
CA GLU A 323 29.75 26.72 -0.06
C GLU A 323 31.00 27.40 -0.60
N TRP A 324 31.98 26.62 -1.08
CA TRP A 324 33.18 27.17 -1.73
C TRP A 324 32.83 28.05 -2.94
N VAL A 325 31.88 27.64 -3.78
CA VAL A 325 31.43 28.46 -4.93
C VAL A 325 30.73 29.74 -4.48
N ALA A 326 29.97 29.71 -3.38
CA ALA A 326 29.33 30.89 -2.82
C ALA A 326 30.37 31.92 -2.32
N ASP A 327 31.46 31.44 -1.72
CA ASP A 327 32.56 32.28 -1.24
C ASP A 327 33.47 32.79 -2.38
N LEU A 328 33.53 32.06 -3.51
CA LEU A 328 34.36 32.40 -4.67
C LEU A 328 34.06 33.81 -5.21
N GLU A 329 32.79 34.23 -5.17
CA GLU A 329 32.41 35.54 -5.67
C GLU A 329 33.09 36.68 -4.88
N ALA A 330 33.13 36.56 -3.55
CA ALA A 330 33.76 37.55 -2.70
C ALA A 330 35.29 37.56 -2.88
N SER A 331 35.92 36.38 -2.93
CA SER A 331 37.37 36.26 -3.10
C SER A 331 37.81 36.80 -4.46
N GLU A 332 37.06 36.54 -5.53
CA GLU A 332 37.40 37.03 -6.87
C GLU A 332 37.14 38.53 -7.04
N ARG A 333 36.11 39.09 -6.39
CA ARG A 333 35.94 40.55 -6.33
C ARG A 333 37.12 41.23 -5.66
N GLU A 334 37.58 40.71 -4.53
CA GLU A 334 38.73 41.26 -3.81
C GLU A 334 40.02 41.13 -4.63
N ARG A 335 40.24 39.97 -5.27
CA ARG A 335 41.42 39.70 -6.09
C ARG A 335 41.51 40.59 -7.34
N THR A 336 40.39 40.78 -8.04
CA THR A 336 40.36 41.50 -9.32
C THR A 336 40.02 42.99 -9.19
N GLY A 337 39.39 43.37 -8.06
CA GLY A 337 38.82 44.69 -7.81
C GLY A 337 37.61 45.02 -8.70
N ILE A 338 36.94 44.02 -9.26
CA ILE A 338 35.77 44.17 -10.14
C ILE A 338 34.50 44.00 -9.30
N ASP A 339 33.95 45.09 -8.76
CA ASP A 339 32.77 45.02 -7.88
C ASP A 339 31.53 44.38 -8.56
N SER A 340 31.42 44.49 -9.88
CA SER A 340 30.31 43.93 -10.66
C SER A 340 30.47 42.46 -11.03
N LEU A 341 31.56 41.80 -10.64
CA LEU A 341 31.78 40.37 -10.86
C LEU A 341 30.72 39.57 -10.12
N SER A 342 30.17 38.54 -10.75
CA SER A 342 29.24 37.60 -10.08
C SER A 342 29.53 36.16 -10.48
N VAL A 343 29.24 35.23 -9.58
CA VAL A 343 29.32 33.79 -9.85
C VAL A 343 27.91 33.25 -10.02
N GLY A 344 27.66 32.59 -11.14
CA GLY A 344 26.36 32.03 -11.46
C GLY A 344 26.46 30.59 -11.92
N HIS A 345 25.30 29.93 -11.99
CA HIS A 345 25.15 28.57 -12.52
C HIS A 345 24.09 28.55 -13.61
N ASN A 346 24.26 27.71 -14.63
CA ASN A 346 23.19 27.36 -15.56
C ASN A 346 23.30 25.88 -15.96
N GLN A 347 22.19 25.26 -16.34
CA GLN A 347 22.13 23.82 -16.62
C GLN A 347 22.97 23.38 -17.85
N VAL A 348 23.31 24.27 -18.78
CA VAL A 348 23.96 23.91 -20.07
C VAL A 348 25.48 24.10 -20.02
N HIS A 349 25.94 25.14 -19.35
CA HIS A 349 27.35 25.54 -19.26
C HIS A 349 27.85 25.56 -17.82
N GLY A 350 27.06 25.06 -16.87
CA GLY A 350 27.41 24.92 -15.47
C GLY A 350 27.75 26.24 -14.78
N TYR A 351 28.70 26.22 -13.85
CA TYR A 351 29.17 27.39 -13.13
C TYR A 351 30.00 28.33 -14.01
N TYR A 352 29.89 29.63 -13.77
CA TYR A 352 30.62 30.65 -14.50
C TYR A 352 30.85 31.89 -13.66
N ILE A 353 31.90 32.62 -14.00
CA ILE A 353 32.19 33.95 -13.50
C ILE A 353 31.77 34.95 -14.57
N GLU A 354 30.85 35.85 -14.22
CA GLU A 354 30.30 36.85 -15.12
C GLU A 354 30.93 38.22 -14.86
N VAL A 355 31.41 38.86 -15.92
CA VAL A 355 32.05 40.18 -15.88
C VAL A 355 31.39 41.08 -16.92
N THR A 356 31.04 42.29 -16.52
CA THR A 356 30.47 43.32 -17.41
C THR A 356 31.48 43.77 -18.47
N ASP A 357 31.02 44.14 -19.66
CA ASP A 357 31.88 44.56 -20.77
C ASP A 357 32.87 45.69 -20.41
N ALA A 358 32.48 46.62 -19.54
CA ALA A 358 33.33 47.72 -19.08
C ALA A 358 34.57 47.28 -18.27
N ASN A 359 34.57 46.05 -17.74
CA ASN A 359 35.64 45.50 -16.91
C ASN A 359 36.45 44.42 -17.63
N ARG A 360 36.22 44.20 -18.93
CA ARG A 360 36.81 43.10 -19.70
C ARG A 360 38.34 43.14 -19.72
N ASP A 361 38.93 44.33 -19.79
CA ASP A 361 40.39 44.52 -19.79
C ASP A 361 41.04 44.24 -18.43
N ARG A 362 40.24 44.08 -17.36
CA ARG A 362 40.69 43.76 -16.00
C ARG A 362 40.58 42.27 -15.68
N VAL A 363 40.06 41.47 -16.60
CA VAL A 363 39.91 40.03 -16.43
C VAL A 363 41.30 39.37 -16.46
N PRO A 364 41.66 38.57 -15.45
CA PRO A 364 42.94 37.85 -15.40
C PRO A 364 43.14 36.86 -16.55
N ASP A 365 44.39 36.56 -16.91
CA ASP A 365 44.74 35.63 -17.99
C ASP A 365 44.35 34.17 -17.70
N ASP A 366 44.16 33.80 -16.43
CA ASP A 366 43.73 32.46 -16.02
C ASP A 366 42.25 32.18 -16.32
N TYR A 367 41.48 33.21 -16.66
CA TYR A 367 40.06 33.09 -17.00
C TYR A 367 39.88 32.61 -18.44
N ARG A 368 39.22 31.46 -18.59
CA ARG A 368 38.87 30.92 -19.91
C ARG A 368 37.47 31.35 -20.28
N ARG A 369 37.32 32.11 -21.37
CA ARG A 369 36.01 32.57 -21.83
C ARG A 369 35.12 31.38 -22.24
N ARG A 370 33.93 31.31 -21.66
CA ARG A 370 32.91 30.26 -21.90
C ARG A 370 31.80 30.75 -22.83
N GLN A 371 31.32 31.99 -22.64
CA GLN A 371 30.18 32.54 -23.40
C GLN A 371 30.25 34.07 -23.47
N THR A 372 29.90 34.67 -24.61
CA THR A 372 29.74 36.13 -24.77
C THR A 372 28.26 36.47 -24.86
N LEU A 373 27.79 37.44 -24.06
CA LEU A 373 26.43 37.98 -24.07
C LEU A 373 26.46 39.45 -24.51
N LYS A 374 25.28 40.09 -24.58
CA LYS A 374 25.14 41.45 -25.13
C LYS A 374 25.96 42.52 -24.38
N ASP A 375 26.03 42.43 -23.05
CA ASP A 375 26.64 43.47 -22.19
C ASP A 375 27.64 42.89 -21.15
N ARG A 376 27.99 41.61 -21.31
CA ARG A 376 28.75 40.82 -20.32
C ARG A 376 29.40 39.59 -20.96
N GLU A 377 30.50 39.13 -20.38
CA GLU A 377 31.16 37.87 -20.74
C GLU A 377 31.20 36.92 -19.55
N ARG A 378 31.13 35.62 -19.84
CA ARG A 378 31.21 34.54 -18.86
C ARG A 378 32.51 33.77 -19.03
N TYR A 379 33.16 33.48 -17.93
CA TYR A 379 34.45 32.81 -17.84
C TYR A 379 34.39 31.62 -16.89
N VAL A 380 35.40 30.76 -16.97
CA VAL A 380 35.66 29.67 -16.03
C VAL A 380 37.15 29.64 -15.70
N THR A 381 37.51 29.42 -14.45
CA THR A 381 38.89 29.17 -14.01
C THR A 381 39.14 27.66 -13.94
N PRO A 382 40.39 27.19 -14.01
CA PRO A 382 40.71 25.78 -13.77
C PRO A 382 40.17 25.28 -12.42
N GLU A 383 40.31 26.08 -11.36
CA GLU A 383 39.84 25.74 -10.00
C GLU A 383 38.32 25.63 -9.92
N LEU A 384 37.58 26.59 -10.50
CA LEU A 384 36.12 26.51 -10.58
C LEU A 384 35.66 25.30 -11.40
N LYS A 385 36.38 24.93 -12.45
CA LYS A 385 36.07 23.75 -13.26
C LYS A 385 36.30 22.44 -12.49
N GLU A 386 37.41 22.33 -11.78
CA GLU A 386 37.70 21.17 -10.92
C GLU A 386 36.65 21.03 -9.82
N ARG A 387 36.26 22.14 -9.17
CA ARG A 387 35.21 22.11 -8.16
C ARG A 387 33.83 21.79 -8.73
N GLU A 388 33.51 22.32 -9.91
CA GLU A 388 32.28 21.97 -10.65
C GLU A 388 32.21 20.47 -10.92
N GLU A 389 33.30 19.86 -11.41
CA GLU A 389 33.38 18.41 -11.67
C GLU A 389 33.21 17.58 -10.39
N GLU A 390 33.79 18.04 -9.28
CA GLU A 390 33.64 17.41 -7.97
C GLU A 390 32.19 17.47 -7.46
N ILE A 391 31.55 18.64 -7.51
CA ILE A 391 30.15 18.84 -7.07
C ILE A 391 29.21 17.96 -7.91
N VAL A 392 29.31 18.03 -9.24
CA VAL A 392 28.43 17.27 -10.14
C VAL A 392 28.65 15.78 -9.95
N GLY A 393 29.91 15.33 -9.89
CA GLY A 393 30.22 13.92 -9.67
C GLY A 393 29.77 13.41 -8.30
N ALA A 394 29.80 14.23 -7.25
CA ALA A 394 29.25 13.88 -5.94
C ALA A 394 27.72 13.78 -5.98
N ALA A 395 27.03 14.76 -6.58
CA ALA A 395 25.58 14.77 -6.71
C ALA A 395 25.05 13.57 -7.51
N GLU A 396 25.62 13.27 -8.68
CA GLU A 396 25.19 12.13 -9.50
C GLU A 396 25.36 10.78 -8.76
N ARG A 397 26.44 10.64 -7.98
CA ARG A 397 26.66 9.44 -7.15
C ARG A 397 25.70 9.39 -5.97
N ALA A 398 25.42 10.53 -5.34
CA ALA A 398 24.46 10.62 -4.24
C ALA A 398 23.05 10.24 -4.71
N ASP A 399 22.61 10.76 -5.86
CA ASP A 399 21.29 10.45 -6.43
C ASP A 399 21.15 8.96 -6.76
N ALA A 400 22.18 8.35 -7.36
CA ALA A 400 22.19 6.93 -7.67
C ALA A 400 22.15 6.06 -6.39
N LEU A 401 23.00 6.36 -5.41
CA LEU A 401 23.05 5.62 -4.14
C LEU A 401 21.77 5.80 -3.33
N GLU A 402 21.20 7.01 -3.29
CA GLU A 402 19.93 7.29 -2.64
C GLU A 402 18.79 6.47 -3.25
N TYR A 403 18.74 6.36 -4.57
CA TYR A 403 17.76 5.50 -5.24
C TYR A 403 17.95 4.02 -4.89
N GLU A 404 19.18 3.52 -4.92
CA GLU A 404 19.51 2.14 -4.53
C GLU A 404 19.06 1.84 -3.09
N LEU A 405 19.44 2.71 -2.13
CA LEU A 405 19.04 2.59 -0.73
C LEU A 405 17.53 2.62 -0.53
N PHE A 406 16.81 3.46 -1.29
CA PHE A 406 15.36 3.52 -1.24
C PHE A 406 14.70 2.24 -1.76
N VAL A 407 15.21 1.69 -2.87
CA VAL A 407 14.74 0.40 -3.42
C VAL A 407 14.98 -0.71 -2.40
N ASP A 408 16.17 -0.75 -1.82
CA ASP A 408 16.54 -1.69 -0.75
C ASP A 408 15.57 -1.64 0.44
N VAL A 409 15.24 -0.45 0.92
CA VAL A 409 14.27 -0.28 2.02
C VAL A 409 12.91 -0.83 1.60
N ARG A 410 12.44 -0.51 0.40
CA ARG A 410 11.16 -1.03 -0.11
C ARG A 410 11.14 -2.54 -0.22
N GLU A 411 12.21 -3.16 -0.70
CA GLU A 411 12.31 -4.62 -0.81
C GLU A 411 12.25 -5.29 0.57
N ARG A 412 12.92 -4.71 1.57
CA ARG A 412 12.84 -5.20 2.96
C ARG A 412 11.44 -5.07 3.54
N VAL A 413 10.72 -3.97 3.25
CA VAL A 413 9.32 -3.82 3.67
C VAL A 413 8.40 -4.79 2.90
N ALA A 414 8.64 -4.99 1.60
CA ALA A 414 7.89 -5.92 0.77
C ALA A 414 8.05 -7.37 1.23
N ALA A 415 9.20 -7.75 1.78
CA ALA A 415 9.41 -9.07 2.38
C ALA A 415 8.47 -9.36 3.56
N GLU A 416 7.96 -8.32 4.24
CA GLU A 416 7.05 -8.43 5.38
C GLU A 416 5.56 -8.35 4.98
N THR A 417 5.25 -8.46 3.68
CA THR A 417 3.89 -8.34 3.12
C THR A 417 2.85 -9.20 3.85
N GLU A 418 3.15 -10.47 4.11
CA GLU A 418 2.21 -11.38 4.79
C GLU A 418 1.85 -10.89 6.20
N ARG A 419 2.85 -10.48 7.01
CA ARG A 419 2.59 -9.96 8.35
C ARG A 419 1.81 -8.65 8.32
N ILE A 420 2.08 -7.78 7.35
CA ILE A 420 1.31 -6.53 7.18
C ILE A 420 -0.15 -6.83 6.81
N GLN A 421 -0.39 -7.83 5.96
CA GLN A 421 -1.75 -8.28 5.64
C GLN A 421 -2.44 -8.95 6.84
N ASP A 422 -1.72 -9.68 7.69
CA ASP A 422 -2.28 -10.30 8.89
C ASP A 422 -2.71 -9.24 9.90
N LEU A 423 -1.89 -8.18 10.05
CA LEU A 423 -2.26 -7.00 10.81
C LEU A 423 -3.48 -6.29 10.20
N ALA A 424 -3.53 -6.12 8.88
CA ALA A 424 -4.67 -5.51 8.19
C ALA A 424 -5.99 -6.25 8.50
N ASP A 425 -5.97 -7.59 8.47
CA ASP A 425 -7.13 -8.42 8.83
C ASP A 425 -7.54 -8.22 10.29
N ALA A 426 -6.58 -8.16 11.22
CA ALA A 426 -6.86 -7.95 12.63
C ALA A 426 -7.46 -6.56 12.91
N LEU A 427 -6.94 -5.51 12.27
CA LEU A 427 -7.49 -4.15 12.35
C LEU A 427 -8.90 -4.09 11.75
N ALA A 428 -9.12 -4.74 10.60
CA ALA A 428 -10.41 -4.80 9.93
C ALA A 428 -11.48 -5.50 10.80
N GLU A 429 -11.11 -6.61 11.42
CA GLU A 429 -11.98 -7.36 12.33
C GLU A 429 -12.28 -6.56 13.60
N LEU A 430 -11.28 -5.94 14.22
CA LEU A 430 -11.46 -5.11 15.41
C LEU A 430 -12.39 -3.91 15.15
N ASP A 431 -12.24 -3.22 14.02
CA ASP A 431 -13.08 -2.08 13.66
C ASP A 431 -14.52 -2.51 13.38
N ALA A 432 -14.73 -3.64 12.68
CA ALA A 432 -16.06 -4.18 12.42
C ALA A 432 -16.77 -4.62 13.71
N LEU A 433 -16.06 -5.23 14.67
CA LEU A 433 -16.61 -5.55 15.99
C LEU A 433 -16.94 -4.28 16.79
N THR A 434 -16.07 -3.28 16.74
CA THR A 434 -16.26 -1.98 17.42
C THR A 434 -17.48 -1.24 16.89
N SER A 435 -17.66 -1.25 15.56
CA SER A 435 -18.83 -0.72 14.87
C SER A 435 -20.13 -1.39 15.33
N LEU A 436 -20.18 -2.73 15.30
CA LEU A 436 -21.34 -3.48 15.80
C LEU A 436 -21.62 -3.23 17.30
N ALA A 437 -20.57 -3.03 18.10
CA ALA A 437 -20.67 -2.70 19.52
C ALA A 437 -21.04 -1.23 19.81
N ALA A 438 -20.91 -0.33 18.83
CA ALA A 438 -21.41 1.04 18.92
C ALA A 438 -22.92 1.11 18.62
N VAL A 439 -23.40 0.24 17.73
CA VAL A 439 -24.81 0.12 17.35
C VAL A 439 -25.64 -0.62 18.42
N ALA A 440 -25.06 -1.63 19.07
CA ALA A 440 -25.70 -2.43 20.13
C ALA A 440 -25.86 -1.64 21.44
#